data_AF-A0A8H3L772-F1
#
_entry.id   AF-A0A8H3L772-F1
#
_cell.length_a   1.000
_cell.length_b   1.000
_cell.length_c   1.000
_cell.angle_alpha   90.00
_cell.angle_beta   90.00
_cell.angle_gamma   90.00
#
_symmetry.space_group_name_H-M   'P 1'
#
loop_
_entity.id
_entity.type
_entity.pdbx_description
1 polymer ?
#
loop_
_entity_poly.entity_id
_entity_poly.type
_entity_poly.pdbx_seq_one_letter_code
_entity_poly.pdbx_strand_id
1 'polypeptide(L)'
;MFEDVEDQISDIYRRELARLGGVKTKIVLIAHMYRFIQGGRFAHRIDQDIAFPSEILDIIRQDRINQTVSRQYNEILDKIDEMKQNQHSGWIYEYGKKIFLEISAYQPLRGSSHFALPKIWAKPQLGIINPKNTDNRCFEECLKAHLASEEARRQGTRARNLHD
;
A
#
# COMPACT_ATOMS: atom_id res chain seq x y z
N MET A 1 -25.65 -5.75 -8.24
CA MET A 1 -24.41 -6.55 -8.40
C MET A 1 -23.33 -5.90 -7.55
N PHE A 2 -22.22 -6.57 -7.21
CA PHE A 2 -21.22 -5.98 -6.31
C PHE A 2 -20.57 -4.68 -6.85
N GLU A 3 -20.65 -4.47 -8.17
CA GLU A 3 -20.26 -3.23 -8.87
C GLU A 3 -21.00 -1.98 -8.38
N ASP A 4 -22.22 -2.11 -7.85
CA ASP A 4 -23.04 -0.97 -7.37
C ASP A 4 -22.48 -0.33 -6.07
N VAL A 5 -21.43 -0.92 -5.48
CA VAL A 5 -20.88 -0.52 -4.18
C VAL A 5 -19.49 0.12 -4.31
N GLU A 6 -18.83 0.03 -5.46
CA GLU A 6 -17.48 0.62 -5.66
C GLU A 6 -17.47 2.14 -5.43
N ASP A 7 -18.51 2.83 -5.90
CA ASP A 7 -18.67 4.28 -5.69
C ASP A 7 -18.86 4.61 -4.20
N GLN A 8 -19.67 3.81 -3.49
CA GLN A 8 -19.89 4.00 -2.05
C GLN A 8 -18.61 3.79 -1.24
N ILE A 9 -17.82 2.78 -1.59
CA ILE A 9 -16.52 2.50 -0.95
C ILE A 9 -15.55 3.65 -1.26
N SER A 10 -15.51 4.09 -2.52
CA SER A 10 -14.68 5.22 -2.94
C SER A 10 -15.03 6.49 -2.16
N ASP A 11 -16.30 6.77 -1.93
CA ASP A 11 -16.76 7.92 -1.13
C ASP A 11 -16.37 7.80 0.35
N ILE A 12 -16.45 6.60 0.92
CA ILE A 12 -15.95 6.34 2.28
C ILE A 12 -14.44 6.60 2.35
N TYR A 13 -13.65 6.08 1.40
CA TYR A 13 -12.21 6.31 1.35
C TYR A 13 -11.86 7.77 1.14
N ARG A 14 -12.61 8.53 0.33
CA ARG A 14 -12.43 9.98 0.16
C ARG A 14 -12.61 10.73 1.48
N ARG A 15 -13.68 10.41 2.22
CA ARG A 15 -13.96 11.02 3.54
C ARG A 15 -12.87 10.68 4.56
N GLU A 16 -12.49 9.41 4.65
CA GLU A 16 -11.48 8.98 5.62
C GLU A 16 -10.07 9.50 5.28
N LEU A 17 -9.71 9.56 3.99
CA LEU A 17 -8.46 10.16 3.53
C LEU A 17 -8.39 11.65 3.88
N ALA A 18 -9.49 12.40 3.64
CA ALA A 18 -9.55 13.81 3.99
C ALA A 18 -9.43 14.05 5.51
N ARG A 19 -9.99 13.14 6.32
CA ARG A 19 -9.94 13.20 7.78
C ARG A 19 -8.58 12.84 8.37
N LEU A 20 -7.89 11.86 7.79
CA LEU A 20 -6.68 11.24 8.36
C LEU A 20 -5.38 11.65 7.66
N GLY A 21 -5.44 12.24 6.46
CA GLY A 21 -4.28 12.65 5.65
C GLY A 21 -3.56 11.49 4.96
N GLY A 22 -3.76 10.26 5.42
CA GLY A 22 -3.33 9.02 4.81
C GLY A 22 -4.01 7.84 5.50
N VAL A 23 -4.34 6.80 4.74
CA VAL A 23 -5.04 5.62 5.26
C VAL A 23 -4.42 4.32 4.76
N LYS A 24 -4.51 3.26 5.57
CA LYS A 24 -4.36 1.87 5.15
C LYS A 24 -5.74 1.22 5.15
N THR A 25 -6.08 0.55 4.06
CA THR A 25 -7.42 0.02 3.81
C THR A 25 -7.38 -1.45 3.43
N LYS A 26 -8.40 -2.20 3.84
CA LYS A 26 -8.67 -3.58 3.43
C LYS A 26 -10.17 -3.76 3.22
N ILE A 27 -10.58 -4.35 2.10
CA ILE A 27 -11.97 -4.75 1.85
C ILE A 27 -12.12 -6.22 2.23
N VAL A 28 -13.18 -6.57 2.95
CA VAL A 28 -13.51 -7.97 3.26
C VAL A 28 -14.94 -8.25 2.83
N LEU A 29 -15.10 -9.18 1.88
CA LEU A 29 -16.40 -9.71 1.50
C LEU A 29 -16.70 -10.97 2.32
N ILE A 30 -17.81 -10.99 3.03
CA ILE A 30 -18.40 -12.23 3.55
C ILE A 30 -19.38 -12.74 2.51
N ALA A 31 -19.05 -13.83 1.82
CA ALA A 31 -19.92 -14.46 0.84
C ALA A 31 -20.58 -15.71 1.41
N HIS A 32 -21.85 -15.90 1.09
CA HIS A 32 -22.54 -17.16 1.35
C HIS A 32 -22.22 -18.15 0.23
N MET A 33 -21.72 -19.31 0.62
CA MET A 33 -21.26 -20.36 -0.29
C MET A 33 -21.84 -21.70 0.12
N TYR A 34 -22.00 -22.59 -0.85
CA TYR A 34 -22.45 -23.94 -0.57
C TYR A 34 -21.63 -24.96 -1.34
N ARG A 35 -21.64 -26.20 -0.87
CA ARG A 35 -21.08 -27.35 -1.60
C ARG A 35 -21.89 -28.60 -1.34
N PHE A 36 -21.74 -29.58 -2.23
CA PHE A 36 -22.32 -30.90 -2.04
C PHE A 36 -21.25 -31.89 -1.54
N ILE A 37 -21.54 -32.60 -0.47
CA ILE A 37 -20.71 -33.70 0.02
C ILE A 37 -21.43 -35.03 -0.21
N GLN A 38 -20.71 -36.02 -0.73
CA GLN A 38 -21.25 -37.38 -0.85
C GLN A 38 -21.32 -38.05 0.52
N GLY A 39 -22.53 -38.37 0.97
CA GLY A 39 -22.81 -39.19 2.15
C GLY A 39 -23.51 -40.47 1.73
N GLY A 40 -22.76 -41.47 1.28
CA GLY A 40 -23.34 -42.73 0.79
C GLY A 40 -24.15 -42.55 -0.50
N ARG A 41 -25.44 -42.95 -0.50
CA ARG A 41 -26.31 -42.88 -1.70
C ARG A 41 -26.87 -41.47 -2.00
N PHE A 42 -26.70 -40.50 -1.10
CA PHE A 42 -27.28 -39.16 -1.24
C PHE A 42 -26.22 -38.06 -1.10
N ALA A 43 -26.32 -37.03 -1.94
CA ALA A 43 -25.53 -35.82 -1.82
C ALA A 43 -26.21 -34.85 -0.84
N HIS A 44 -25.43 -34.32 0.12
CA HIS A 44 -25.93 -33.36 1.11
C HIS A 44 -25.36 -31.98 0.80
N ARG A 45 -26.21 -30.95 0.79
CA ARG A 45 -25.80 -29.55 0.67
C ARG A 45 -25.28 -29.06 2.03
N ILE A 46 -24.13 -28.41 2.02
CA ILE A 46 -23.56 -27.71 3.17
C ILE A 46 -23.41 -26.25 2.77
N ASP A 47 -23.89 -25.37 3.63
CA ASP A 47 -23.87 -23.92 3.46
C ASP A 47 -22.91 -23.30 4.49
N GLN A 48 -22.10 -22.34 4.06
CA GLN A 48 -21.13 -21.66 4.90
C GLN A 48 -20.92 -20.22 4.45
N ASP A 49 -20.79 -19.31 5.42
CA ASP A 49 -20.32 -17.96 5.18
C ASP A 49 -18.79 -17.95 5.20
N ILE A 50 -18.18 -17.48 4.11
CA ILE A 50 -16.74 -17.49 3.92
C ILE A 50 -16.25 -16.06 3.69
N ALA A 51 -15.16 -15.70 4.37
CA ALA A 51 -14.54 -14.38 4.29
C ALA A 51 -13.47 -14.35 3.19
N PHE A 52 -13.58 -13.36 2.32
CA PHE A 52 -12.65 -13.04 1.24
C PHE A 52 -12.04 -11.66 1.50
N PRO A 53 -10.93 -11.57 2.26
CA PRO A 53 -10.21 -10.32 2.48
C PRO A 53 -9.34 -10.00 1.27
N SER A 54 -9.25 -8.72 0.88
CA SER A 54 -8.23 -8.21 -0.05
C SER A 54 -6.88 -8.01 0.63
N GLU A 55 -5.86 -7.64 -0.15
CA GLU A 55 -4.63 -7.07 0.34
C GLU A 55 -4.87 -5.76 1.08
N ILE A 56 -3.95 -5.45 2.02
CA ILE A 56 -3.92 -4.17 2.70
C ILE A 56 -3.16 -3.17 1.83
N LEU A 57 -3.84 -2.13 1.37
CA LEU A 57 -3.26 -1.08 0.52
C LEU A 57 -3.31 0.27 1.23
N ASP A 58 -2.27 1.09 1.05
CA ASP A 58 -2.25 2.47 1.52
C ASP A 58 -2.74 3.45 0.46
N ILE A 59 -3.40 4.51 0.93
CA ILE A 59 -3.88 5.62 0.13
C ILE A 59 -3.38 6.90 0.79
N ILE A 60 -2.50 7.61 0.10
CA ILE A 60 -1.97 8.92 0.52
C ILE A 60 -2.50 10.03 -0.40
N ARG A 61 -2.96 9.67 -1.61
CA ARG A 61 -3.44 10.61 -2.62
C ARG A 61 -4.83 10.23 -3.10
N GLN A 62 -5.66 11.24 -3.32
CA GLN A 62 -7.06 11.06 -3.70
C GLN A 62 -7.24 10.44 -5.09
N ASP A 63 -6.32 10.71 -6.02
CA ASP A 63 -6.35 10.16 -7.39
C ASP A 63 -6.10 8.64 -7.44
N ARG A 64 -5.60 8.05 -6.34
CA ARG A 64 -5.37 6.60 -6.23
C ARG A 64 -6.58 5.83 -5.70
N ILE A 65 -7.62 6.50 -5.20
CA ILE A 65 -8.74 5.84 -4.53
C ILE A 65 -9.43 4.83 -5.43
N ASN A 66 -9.90 5.25 -6.60
CA ASN A 66 -10.65 4.37 -7.49
C ASN A 66 -9.80 3.17 -7.95
N GLN A 67 -8.52 3.41 -8.28
CA GLN A 67 -7.59 2.35 -8.62
C GLN A 67 -7.41 1.34 -7.47
N THR A 68 -7.32 1.82 -6.23
CA THR A 68 -7.18 0.98 -5.03
C THR A 68 -8.45 0.17 -4.75
N VAL A 69 -9.63 0.74 -4.98
CA VAL A 69 -10.91 0.03 -4.85
C VAL A 69 -11.01 -1.08 -5.89
N SER A 70 -10.84 -0.76 -7.18
CA SER A 70 -10.94 -1.75 -8.26
C SER A 70 -9.89 -2.86 -8.13
N ARG A 71 -8.66 -2.54 -7.65
CA ARG A 71 -7.64 -3.56 -7.37
C ARG A 71 -8.10 -4.55 -6.29
N GLN A 72 -8.56 -4.05 -5.14
CA GLN A 72 -9.03 -4.91 -4.04
C GLN A 72 -10.28 -5.70 -4.44
N TYR A 73 -11.15 -5.11 -5.26
CA TYR A 73 -12.34 -5.79 -5.78
C TYR A 73 -11.98 -6.96 -6.69
N ASN A 74 -11.15 -6.72 -7.72
CA ASN A 74 -10.71 -7.77 -8.64
C ASN A 74 -10.00 -8.92 -7.89
N GLU A 75 -9.18 -8.59 -6.89
CA GLU A 75 -8.53 -9.60 -6.06
C GLU A 75 -9.53 -10.47 -5.28
N ILE A 76 -10.62 -9.90 -4.77
CA ILE A 76 -11.68 -10.66 -4.11
C ILE A 76 -12.40 -11.58 -5.11
N LEU A 77 -12.65 -11.10 -6.33
CA LEU A 77 -13.23 -11.94 -7.40
C LEU A 77 -12.30 -13.10 -7.75
N ASP A 78 -11.01 -12.83 -7.94
CA ASP A 78 -9.99 -13.84 -8.22
C ASP A 78 -9.96 -14.91 -7.13
N LYS A 79 -10.02 -14.51 -5.85
CA LYS A 79 -10.07 -15.44 -4.70
C LYS A 79 -11.34 -16.29 -4.69
N ILE A 80 -12.49 -15.72 -5.03
CA ILE A 80 -13.75 -16.47 -5.14
C ILE A 80 -13.65 -17.48 -6.28
N ASP A 81 -13.12 -17.08 -7.43
CA ASP A 81 -13.03 -17.94 -8.61
C ASP A 81 -11.98 -19.04 -8.44
N GLU A 82 -10.82 -18.74 -7.83
CA GLU A 82 -9.83 -19.75 -7.43
C GLU A 82 -10.47 -20.81 -6.52
N MET A 83 -11.29 -20.37 -5.55
CA MET A 83 -11.96 -21.28 -4.64
C MET A 83 -12.99 -22.16 -5.34
N LYS A 84 -13.72 -21.65 -6.33
CA LYS A 84 -14.63 -22.45 -7.18
C LYS A 84 -13.88 -23.43 -8.07
N GLN A 85 -12.77 -23.00 -8.67
CA GLN A 85 -11.99 -23.79 -9.65
C GLN A 85 -11.16 -24.89 -9.00
N ASN A 86 -10.80 -24.73 -7.73
CA ASN A 86 -10.10 -25.76 -6.98
C ASN A 86 -10.94 -27.05 -6.93
N GLN A 87 -10.57 -28.02 -7.77
CA GLN A 87 -11.32 -29.25 -8.10
C GLN A 87 -11.72 -30.11 -6.88
N HIS A 88 -11.11 -29.88 -5.71
CA HIS A 88 -11.35 -30.61 -4.47
C HIS A 88 -12.16 -29.82 -3.43
N SER A 89 -12.40 -28.52 -3.66
CA SER A 89 -13.08 -27.66 -2.69
C SER A 89 -14.60 -27.89 -2.71
N GLY A 90 -15.15 -28.03 -3.93
CA GLY A 90 -16.58 -28.20 -4.21
C GLY A 90 -17.44 -26.96 -3.95
N TRP A 91 -16.82 -25.82 -3.61
CA TRP A 91 -17.54 -24.61 -3.22
C TRP A 91 -18.12 -23.86 -4.39
N ILE A 92 -19.38 -23.49 -4.26
CA ILE A 92 -20.14 -22.70 -5.20
C ILE A 92 -20.55 -21.41 -4.49
N TYR A 93 -20.29 -20.29 -5.15
CA TYR A 93 -20.74 -18.98 -4.70
C TYR A 93 -22.25 -18.86 -4.90
N GLU A 94 -22.99 -18.41 -3.88
CA GLU A 94 -24.41 -18.08 -4.02
C GLU A 94 -24.62 -16.57 -4.07
N TYR A 95 -24.21 -15.83 -3.02
CA TYR A 95 -24.33 -14.37 -2.98
C TYR A 95 -23.39 -13.73 -1.94
N GLY A 96 -23.14 -12.43 -2.08
CA GLY A 96 -22.42 -11.61 -1.10
C GLY A 96 -23.33 -11.24 0.07
N LYS A 97 -22.92 -11.55 1.30
CA LYS A 97 -23.70 -11.30 2.52
C LYS A 97 -23.39 -9.95 3.15
N LYS A 98 -22.10 -9.61 3.30
CA LYS A 98 -21.65 -8.35 3.93
C LYS A 98 -20.31 -7.89 3.37
N ILE A 99 -20.07 -6.58 3.42
CA ILE A 99 -18.76 -5.95 3.16
C ILE A 99 -18.30 -5.28 4.45
N PHE A 100 -17.06 -5.53 4.83
CA PHE A 100 -16.35 -4.77 5.86
C PHE A 100 -15.24 -3.95 5.21
N LEU A 101 -15.14 -2.69 5.61
CA LEU A 101 -14.03 -1.80 5.27
C LEU A 101 -13.20 -1.62 6.53
N GLU A 102 -11.99 -2.18 6.54
CA GLU A 102 -11.03 -1.92 7.61
C GLU A 102 -10.17 -0.73 7.19
N ILE A 103 -10.25 0.36 7.92
CA ILE A 103 -9.53 1.61 7.63
C ILE A 103 -8.77 2.03 8.87
N SER A 104 -7.46 2.24 8.73
CA SER A 104 -6.60 2.75 9.79
C SER A 104 -5.82 3.97 9.33
N ALA A 105 -5.54 4.88 10.26
CA ALA A 105 -4.73 6.05 9.99
C ALA A 105 -3.32 5.64 9.58
N TYR A 106 -2.80 6.26 8.53
CA TYR A 106 -1.46 5.99 8.03
C TYR A 106 -0.70 7.28 7.79
N GLN A 107 0.40 7.44 8.50
CA GLN A 107 1.30 8.56 8.34
C GLN A 107 2.64 8.03 7.83
N PRO A 108 2.86 8.00 6.50
CA PRO A 108 4.13 7.55 5.95
C PRO A 108 5.25 8.47 6.44
N LEU A 109 6.45 7.89 6.60
CA LEU A 109 7.65 8.68 6.79
C LEU A 109 7.80 9.59 5.57
N ARG A 110 7.65 10.90 5.77
CA ARG A 110 7.81 11.87 4.68
C ARG A 110 9.27 11.87 4.28
N GLY A 111 9.57 11.63 3.00
CA GLY A 111 10.94 11.70 2.47
C GLY A 111 11.63 13.06 2.65
N SER A 112 10.91 14.09 3.12
CA SER A 112 11.42 15.42 3.46
C SER A 112 11.84 15.59 4.92
N SER A 113 11.67 14.58 5.78
CA SER A 113 12.16 14.68 7.16
C SER A 113 13.64 14.32 7.21
N HIS A 114 14.51 15.33 7.36
CA HIS A 114 15.92 15.10 7.64
C HIS A 114 16.06 14.18 8.86
N PHE A 115 16.70 13.02 8.67
CA PHE A 115 17.05 12.11 9.75
C PHE A 115 18.50 12.37 10.17
N ALA A 116 18.73 12.55 11.47
CA ALA A 116 20.09 12.72 11.96
C ALA A 116 20.87 11.41 11.80
N LEU A 117 22.05 11.48 11.19
CA LEU A 117 22.93 10.32 11.09
C LEU A 117 23.26 9.79 12.50
N PRO A 118 23.21 8.46 12.72
CA PRO A 118 23.76 7.85 13.91
C PRO A 118 25.23 8.27 14.12
N LYS A 119 25.66 8.42 15.38
CA LYS A 119 27.02 8.91 15.72
C LYS A 119 28.15 8.13 15.05
N ILE A 120 27.95 6.84 14.81
CA ILE A 120 28.94 5.96 14.16
C ILE A 120 29.15 6.36 12.68
N TRP A 121 28.11 6.90 12.03
CA TRP A 121 28.09 7.31 10.62
C TRP A 121 28.34 8.80 10.41
N ALA A 122 28.19 9.62 11.44
CA ALA A 122 28.48 11.06 11.42
C ALA A 122 30.00 11.36 11.46
N LYS A 123 30.80 10.62 10.67
CA LYS A 123 32.26 10.74 10.61
C LYS A 123 32.66 11.24 9.23
N PRO A 124 33.40 12.36 9.12
CA PRO A 124 33.82 12.92 7.82
C PRO A 124 34.54 11.90 6.92
N GLN A 125 35.32 10.98 7.50
CA GLN A 125 36.04 9.94 6.75
C GLN A 125 35.14 8.93 6.03
N LEU A 126 33.86 8.82 6.37
CA LEU A 126 32.92 7.91 5.70
C LEU A 126 32.33 8.51 4.41
N GLY A 127 32.54 9.80 4.16
CA GLY A 127 32.05 10.46 2.94
C GLY A 127 30.53 10.52 2.82
N ILE A 128 29.80 10.31 3.93
CA ILE A 128 28.32 10.36 3.93
C ILE A 128 27.88 11.81 3.96
N ILE A 129 27.14 12.22 2.93
CA ILE A 129 26.52 13.54 2.84
C ILE A 129 25.09 13.44 3.40
N ASN A 130 24.78 14.20 4.45
CA ASN A 130 23.44 14.27 5.06
C ASN A 130 22.94 15.72 5.06
N PRO A 131 22.45 16.23 3.92
CA PRO A 131 22.03 17.62 3.78
C PRO A 131 20.83 17.91 4.68
N LYS A 132 20.95 18.94 5.51
CA LYS A 132 19.85 19.44 6.34
C LYS A 132 19.34 20.75 5.75
N ASN A 133 18.44 20.63 4.77
CA ASN A 133 17.84 21.79 4.15
C ASN A 133 16.54 22.19 4.87
N THR A 134 16.31 23.50 5.01
CA THR A 134 15.01 24.06 5.39
C THR A 134 14.13 24.37 4.17
N ASP A 135 14.66 24.16 2.96
CA ASP A 135 14.00 24.32 1.67
C ASP A 135 13.83 22.98 0.93
N ASN A 136 13.16 23.01 -0.22
CA ASN A 136 12.95 21.85 -1.09
C ASN A 136 14.08 21.67 -2.13
N ARG A 137 15.32 22.11 -1.83
CA ARG A 137 16.46 22.07 -2.78
C ARG A 137 17.50 21.01 -2.45
N CYS A 138 17.19 20.04 -1.59
CA CYS A 138 18.16 19.01 -1.17
C CYS A 138 18.82 18.27 -2.35
N PHE A 139 18.09 18.02 -3.44
CA PHE A 139 18.65 17.41 -4.65
C PHE A 139 19.63 18.34 -5.39
N GLU A 140 19.27 19.62 -5.52
CA GLU A 140 20.12 20.66 -6.13
C GLU A 140 21.44 20.80 -5.35
N GLU A 141 21.36 20.83 -4.02
CA GLU A 141 22.52 20.94 -3.14
C GLU A 141 23.42 19.70 -3.21
N CYS A 142 22.86 18.48 -3.28
CA CYS A 142 23.63 17.26 -3.53
C CYS A 142 24.39 17.31 -4.86
N LEU A 143 23.78 17.88 -5.91
CA LEU A 143 24.43 17.99 -7.22
C LEU A 143 25.58 19.00 -7.18
N LYS A 144 25.38 20.17 -6.56
CA LYS A 144 26.43 21.17 -6.33
C LYS A 144 27.60 20.58 -5.53
N ALA A 145 27.30 19.81 -4.49
CA ALA A 145 28.30 19.10 -3.67
C ALA A 145 29.19 18.20 -4.51
N HIS A 146 28.56 17.39 -5.36
CA HIS A 146 29.25 16.44 -6.21
C HIS A 146 30.15 17.16 -7.22
N LEU A 147 29.62 18.18 -7.91
CA LEU A 147 30.38 18.94 -8.91
C LEU A 147 31.60 19.65 -8.29
N ALA A 148 31.44 20.29 -7.13
CA ALA A 148 32.53 20.93 -6.42
C ALA A 148 33.61 19.92 -5.97
N SER A 149 33.20 18.71 -5.57
CA SER A 149 34.12 17.62 -5.19
C SER A 149 34.94 17.12 -6.38
N GLU A 150 34.29 16.93 -7.53
CA GLU A 150 34.96 16.50 -8.76
C GLU A 150 35.92 17.55 -9.30
N GLU A 151 35.56 18.84 -9.23
CA GLU A 151 36.44 19.93 -9.62
C GLU A 151 37.70 20.00 -8.73
N ALA A 152 37.52 19.91 -7.40
CA ALA A 152 38.64 19.88 -6.47
C ALA A 152 39.57 18.68 -6.70
N ARG A 153 39.00 17.48 -6.96
CA ARG A 153 39.78 16.29 -7.33
C ARG A 153 40.64 16.52 -8.57
N ARG A 154 40.07 17.12 -9.62
CA ARG A 154 40.81 17.43 -10.85
C ARG A 154 41.96 18.41 -10.61
N GLN A 155 41.78 19.35 -9.69
CA GLN A 155 42.78 20.34 -9.33
C GLN A 155 43.81 19.83 -8.29
N GLY A 156 43.66 18.60 -7.79
CA GLY A 156 44.51 18.05 -6.73
C GLY A 156 44.31 18.77 -5.38
N THR A 157 43.19 19.45 -5.20
CA THR A 157 42.85 20.20 -3.99
C THR A 157 41.72 19.53 -3.22
N ARG A 158 41.45 20.01 -2.01
CA ARG A 158 40.31 19.55 -1.21
C ARG A 158 39.10 20.43 -1.50
N ALA A 159 37.94 19.82 -1.70
CA ALA A 159 36.69 20.55 -1.89
C ALA A 159 36.37 21.41 -0.67
N ARG A 160 35.94 22.65 -0.89
CA ARG A 160 35.44 23.55 0.16
C ARG A 160 34.06 23.07 0.63
N ASN A 161 33.66 23.43 1.85
CA ASN A 161 32.30 23.14 2.28
C ASN A 161 31.32 24.00 1.46
N LEU A 162 30.15 23.45 1.13
CA LEU A 162 29.12 24.15 0.34
C LEU A 162 28.50 25.36 1.06
N HIS A 163 28.78 25.51 2.35
CA HIS A 163 28.19 26.54 3.21
C HIS A 163 29.23 27.50 3.80
N ASP A 164 30.48 27.44 3.32
CA ASP A 164 31.52 28.44 3.61
C ASP A 164 31.45 29.60 2.60
#